data_AF-A0A015L1C2-F1
#
_entry.id   AF-A0A015L1C2-F1
#
_cell.length_a   1.000
_cell.length_b   1.000
_cell.length_c   1.000
_cell.angle_alpha   90.00
_cell.angle_beta   90.00
_cell.angle_gamma   90.00
#
_symmetry.space_group_name_H-M   'P 1'
#
loop_
_entity.id
_entity.type
_entity.pdbx_description
1 polymer ?
#
loop_
_entity_poly.entity_id
_entity_poly.type
_entity_poly.pdbx_seq_one_letter_code
_entity_poly.pdbx_strand_id
1 'polypeptide(L)'
;MLKESNHLLWSSIRTIMLQKNLDVTLIKVPAHADDPLNNHVDALAKVAHTDSHLSSCPPSELMAPCILQFNSLPVDMNIWKFIRDIFDAKSLLTLAVLPSFNSYSSTSDIDWACTKFCFNNNKHFVSHRNGRSEFCGFRIKLLLDMLPTLTTLQRRKPHLYNPSWLCPQCNFFPETLDHL
;
A
#
# COMPACT_ATOMS: atom_id res chain seq x y z
N MET A 1 -3.58 -2.49 -17.37
CA MET A 1 -4.40 -1.26 -17.24
C MET A 1 -4.56 -0.95 -15.75
N LEU A 2 -4.00 0.16 -15.29
CA LEU A 2 -4.28 0.67 -13.95
C LEU A 2 -5.76 1.05 -13.92
N LYS A 3 -6.53 0.44 -13.01
CA LYS A 3 -7.92 0.79 -12.77
C LYS A 3 -7.93 2.03 -11.88
N GLU A 4 -7.52 3.16 -12.44
CA GLU A 4 -7.53 4.43 -11.73
C GLU A 4 -8.96 4.93 -11.58
N SER A 5 -9.27 5.40 -10.38
CA SER A 5 -10.54 6.02 -10.08
C SER A 5 -10.48 7.49 -10.49
N ASN A 6 -11.20 7.86 -11.56
CA ASN A 6 -11.24 9.23 -12.09
C ASN A 6 -12.50 9.98 -11.58
N HIS A 7 -12.83 9.89 -10.29
CA HIS A 7 -14.09 10.41 -9.76
C HIS A 7 -14.18 11.93 -9.88
N LEU A 8 -13.05 12.64 -9.69
CA LEU A 8 -13.01 14.10 -9.84
C LEU A 8 -13.23 14.53 -11.30
N LEU A 9 -12.68 13.78 -12.27
CA LEU A 9 -12.90 14.06 -13.70
C LEU A 9 -14.38 13.88 -14.06
N TRP A 10 -15.00 12.79 -13.62
CA TRP A 10 -16.43 12.55 -13.83
C TRP A 10 -17.31 13.64 -13.19
N SER A 11 -16.94 14.09 -11.99
CA SER A 11 -17.63 15.19 -11.32
C SER A 11 -17.47 16.51 -12.09
N SER A 12 -16.31 16.74 -12.71
CA SER A 12 -16.05 17.92 -13.55
C SER A 12 -16.91 17.90 -14.81
N ILE A 13 -16.95 16.76 -15.52
CA ILE A 13 -17.79 16.57 -16.71
C ILE A 13 -19.26 16.84 -16.37
N ARG A 14 -19.76 16.24 -15.27
CA ARG A 14 -21.14 16.46 -14.81
C ARG A 14 -21.41 17.94 -14.50
N THR A 15 -20.45 18.61 -13.86
CA THR A 15 -20.58 20.03 -13.52
C THR A 15 -20.69 20.88 -14.78
N ILE A 16 -19.84 20.63 -15.78
CA ILE A 16 -19.87 21.34 -17.06
C ILE A 16 -21.21 21.10 -17.77
N MET A 17 -21.70 19.86 -17.81
CA MET A 17 -22.98 19.53 -18.42
C MET A 17 -24.14 20.31 -17.78
N LEU A 18 -24.18 20.40 -16.45
CA LEU A 18 -25.20 21.14 -15.72
C LEU A 18 -25.08 22.67 -15.93
N GLN A 19 -23.88 23.22 -15.77
CA GLN A 19 -23.64 24.67 -15.91
C GLN A 19 -23.94 25.16 -17.34
N LYS A 20 -23.68 24.33 -18.35
CA LYS A 20 -23.89 24.67 -19.76
C LYS A 20 -25.23 24.17 -20.31
N ASN A 21 -26.06 23.54 -19.47
CA ASN A 21 -27.34 22.93 -19.86
C ASN A 21 -27.23 22.04 -21.12
N LEU A 22 -26.21 21.19 -21.13
CA LEU A 22 -25.91 20.30 -22.26
C LEU A 22 -26.65 18.98 -22.11
N ASP A 23 -27.32 18.56 -23.18
CA ASP A 23 -27.75 17.19 -23.36
C ASP A 23 -26.67 16.42 -24.13
N VAL A 24 -26.10 15.38 -23.52
CA VAL A 24 -24.92 14.67 -24.03
C VAL A 24 -25.24 13.20 -24.25
N THR A 25 -25.07 12.75 -25.49
CA THR A 25 -25.14 11.33 -25.85
C THR A 25 -23.73 10.78 -26.05
N LEU A 26 -23.41 9.68 -25.36
CA LEU A 26 -22.12 9.01 -25.50
C LEU A 26 -22.22 7.91 -26.56
N ILE A 27 -21.44 8.05 -27.64
CA ILE A 27 -21.37 7.08 -28.73
C ILE A 27 -19.98 6.45 -28.73
N LYS A 28 -19.92 5.12 -28.66
CA LYS A 28 -18.67 4.38 -28.75
C LYS A 28 -18.33 4.13 -30.22
N VAL A 29 -17.20 4.66 -30.68
CA VAL A 29 -16.65 4.39 -32.01
C VAL A 29 -15.51 3.36 -31.89
N PRO A 30 -15.42 2.34 -32.76
CA PRO A 30 -14.30 1.41 -32.75
C PRO A 30 -12.99 2.12 -33.13
N ALA A 31 -11.90 1.79 -32.44
CA ALA A 31 -10.58 2.29 -32.80
C ALA A 31 -10.17 1.78 -34.20
N HIS A 32 -9.49 2.63 -34.97
CA HIS A 32 -8.96 2.31 -36.30
C HIS A 32 -10.02 1.86 -37.33
N ALA A 33 -11.29 2.25 -37.14
CA ALA A 33 -12.37 2.00 -38.10
C ALA A 33 -12.44 3.05 -39.24
N ASP A 34 -11.36 3.79 -39.48
CA ASP A 34 -11.25 4.87 -40.46
C ASP A 34 -12.33 5.96 -40.38
N ASP A 35 -12.90 6.17 -39.18
CA ASP A 35 -13.80 7.31 -38.93
C ASP A 35 -13.01 8.63 -39.03
N PRO A 36 -13.34 9.54 -39.97
CA PRO A 36 -12.54 10.73 -40.23
C PRO A 36 -12.44 11.68 -39.02
N LEU A 37 -13.51 11.80 -38.22
CA LEU A 37 -13.56 12.70 -37.07
C LEU A 37 -12.74 12.14 -35.91
N ASN A 38 -12.88 10.84 -35.62
CA ASN A 38 -12.09 10.17 -34.60
C ASN A 38 -10.60 10.18 -34.95
N ASN A 39 -10.24 9.94 -36.21
CA ASN A 39 -8.86 10.02 -36.69
C ASN A 39 -8.28 11.44 -36.54
N HIS A 40 -9.09 12.47 -36.81
CA HIS A 40 -8.68 13.85 -36.61
C HIS A 40 -8.42 14.16 -35.13
N VAL A 41 -9.32 13.77 -34.23
CA VAL A 41 -9.16 13.96 -32.78
C VAL A 41 -7.95 13.19 -32.24
N ASP A 42 -7.70 11.96 -32.70
CA ASP A 42 -6.51 11.18 -32.33
C ASP A 42 -5.21 11.88 -32.75
N ALA A 43 -5.16 12.44 -33.96
CA ALA A 43 -4.02 13.23 -34.42
C ALA A 43 -3.79 14.47 -33.53
N LEU A 44 -4.86 15.20 -33.18
CA LEU A 44 -4.77 16.35 -32.26
C LEU A 44 -4.29 15.94 -30.86
N ALA A 45 -4.81 14.84 -30.32
CA ALA A 45 -4.40 14.33 -29.01
C ALA A 45 -2.91 13.94 -28.98
N LYS A 46 -2.40 13.32 -30.06
CA LYS A 46 -0.97 13.00 -30.22
C LYS A 46 -0.08 14.23 -30.24
N VAL A 47 -0.51 15.29 -30.93
CA VAL A 47 0.22 16.57 -30.95
C VAL A 47 0.21 17.23 -29.57
N ALA A 48 -0.93 17.22 -28.88
CA ALA A 48 -1.05 17.80 -27.54
C ALA A 48 -0.29 17.01 -26.47
N HIS A 49 -0.04 15.71 -26.67
CA HIS A 49 0.68 14.87 -25.71
C HIS A 49 2.14 15.32 -25.50
N THR A 50 2.77 15.95 -26.50
CA THR A 50 4.13 16.50 -26.37
C THR A 50 4.17 17.93 -25.86
N ASP A 51 3.01 18.54 -25.60
CA ASP A 51 2.91 19.91 -25.10
C ASP A 51 2.98 19.95 -23.57
N SER A 52 4.04 20.55 -23.03
CA SER A 52 4.27 20.70 -21.59
C SER A 52 3.34 21.70 -20.91
N HIS A 53 2.54 22.45 -21.67
CA HIS A 53 1.69 23.52 -21.12
C HIS A 53 0.29 23.06 -20.67
N LEU A 54 -0.09 21.80 -20.87
CA LEU A 54 -1.38 21.31 -20.39
C LEU A 54 -1.37 21.13 -18.86
N SER A 55 -1.94 22.10 -18.14
CA SER A 55 -2.29 21.93 -16.73
C SER A 55 -3.46 20.95 -16.62
N SER A 56 -3.24 19.79 -16.01
CA SER A 56 -4.24 18.74 -15.79
C SER A 56 -5.26 19.07 -14.69
N CYS A 57 -5.36 20.34 -14.27
CA CYS A 57 -6.17 20.71 -13.13
C CYS A 57 -7.67 20.62 -13.48
N PRO A 58 -8.47 19.81 -12.78
CA PRO A 58 -9.91 19.87 -12.91
C PRO A 58 -10.40 21.28 -12.55
N PRO A 59 -11.47 21.79 -13.20
CA PRO A 59 -11.98 23.12 -12.91
C PRO A 59 -12.23 23.30 -11.40
N SER A 60 -11.77 24.43 -10.85
CA SER A 60 -11.83 24.77 -9.42
C SER A 60 -13.24 24.77 -8.82
N GLU A 61 -14.28 24.78 -9.66
CA GLU A 61 -15.69 24.79 -9.26
C GLU A 61 -16.31 23.41 -9.42
N LEU A 62 -15.78 22.41 -8.74
CA LEU A 62 -16.50 21.16 -8.58
C LEU A 62 -17.77 21.45 -7.75
N MET A 63 -18.96 21.18 -8.32
CA MET A 63 -20.27 21.29 -7.64
C MET A 63 -20.48 20.20 -6.57
N ALA A 64 -19.42 19.80 -5.88
CA ALA A 64 -19.50 18.91 -4.73
C ALA A 64 -19.63 19.77 -3.46
N PRO A 65 -20.63 19.52 -2.59
CA PRO A 65 -20.81 20.28 -1.35
C PRO A 65 -19.59 20.23 -0.42
N CYS A 66 -18.81 19.16 -0.52
CA CYS A 66 -17.55 18.99 0.19
C CYS A 66 -16.65 18.05 -0.61
N ILE A 67 -15.39 18.43 -0.79
CA ILE A 67 -14.34 17.57 -1.34
C ILE A 67 -13.38 17.29 -0.20
N LEU A 68 -13.17 16.01 0.09
CA LEU A 68 -12.17 15.62 1.07
C LEU A 68 -10.79 15.95 0.49
N GLN A 69 -9.99 16.68 1.27
CA GLN A 69 -8.62 17.02 0.91
C GLN A 69 -7.63 16.43 1.90
N PHE A 70 -6.45 16.09 1.41
CA PHE A 70 -5.32 15.63 2.21
C PHE A 70 -4.06 16.33 1.71
N ASN A 71 -3.36 17.05 2.60
CA ASN A 71 -2.22 17.90 2.24
C ASN A 71 -2.54 18.87 1.08
N SER A 72 -3.73 19.50 1.12
CA SER A 72 -4.22 20.40 0.07
C SER A 72 -4.48 19.76 -1.30
N LEU A 73 -4.43 18.43 -1.41
CA LEU A 73 -4.78 17.68 -2.61
C LEU A 73 -6.15 17.01 -2.45
N PRO A 74 -7.01 17.02 -3.48
CA PRO A 74 -8.30 16.36 -3.42
C PRO A 74 -8.14 14.83 -3.41
N VAL A 75 -8.94 14.16 -2.59
CA VAL A 75 -8.94 12.69 -2.50
C VAL A 75 -9.75 12.11 -3.65
N ASP A 76 -9.08 11.62 -4.70
CA ASP A 76 -9.69 10.97 -5.88
C ASP A 76 -9.72 9.44 -5.77
N MET A 77 -10.28 8.96 -4.67
CA MET A 77 -10.50 7.52 -4.48
C MET A 77 -11.67 7.28 -3.54
N ASN A 78 -12.05 6.01 -3.41
CA ASN A 78 -13.08 5.62 -2.46
C ASN A 78 -12.72 6.10 -1.04
N ILE A 79 -13.60 6.90 -0.41
CA ILE A 79 -13.35 7.53 0.90
C ILE A 79 -13.06 6.48 1.98
N TRP A 80 -13.78 5.35 2.01
CA TRP A 80 -13.53 4.28 2.97
C TRP A 80 -12.16 3.63 2.77
N LYS A 81 -11.73 3.47 1.51
CA LYS A 81 -10.38 3.01 1.19
C LYS A 81 -9.34 4.01 1.65
N PHE A 82 -9.52 5.30 1.37
CA PHE A 82 -8.62 6.36 1.80
C PHE A 82 -8.44 6.38 3.33
N ILE A 83 -9.55 6.37 4.09
CA ILE A 83 -9.51 6.35 5.56
C ILE A 83 -8.77 5.10 6.06
N ARG A 84 -9.08 3.92 5.51
CA ARG A 84 -8.38 2.68 5.88
C ARG A 84 -6.89 2.76 5.58
N ASP A 85 -6.51 3.26 4.41
CA ASP A 85 -5.11 3.38 4.02
C ASP A 85 -4.34 4.34 4.96
N ILE A 86 -4.98 5.41 5.48
CA ILE A 86 -4.42 6.26 6.55
C ILE A 86 -4.17 5.47 7.83
N PHE A 87 -5.15 4.70 8.31
CA PHE A 87 -4.99 3.92 9.55
C PHE A 87 -3.95 2.82 9.41
N ASP A 88 -3.89 2.19 8.24
CA ASP A 88 -2.86 1.19 7.92
C ASP A 88 -1.47 1.83 7.96
N ALA A 89 -1.29 3.00 7.33
CA ALA A 89 -0.03 3.74 7.35
C ALA A 89 0.38 4.13 8.79
N LYS A 90 -0.55 4.62 9.61
CA LYS A 90 -0.29 4.93 11.03
C LYS A 90 0.13 3.69 11.83
N SER A 91 -0.51 2.55 11.57
CA SER A 91 -0.21 1.29 12.25
C SER A 91 1.19 0.78 11.87
N LEU A 92 1.53 0.86 10.59
CA LEU A 92 2.88 0.51 10.10
C LEU A 92 3.95 1.45 10.66
N LEU A 93 3.68 2.76 10.73
CA LEU A 93 4.59 3.70 11.37
C LEU A 93 4.80 3.38 12.86
N THR A 94 3.73 3.03 13.57
CA THR A 94 3.81 2.62 14.99
C THR A 94 4.70 1.38 15.16
N LEU A 95 4.60 0.42 14.23
CA LEU A 95 5.46 -0.76 14.19
C LEU A 95 6.93 -0.37 13.91
N ALA A 96 7.15 0.54 12.95
CA ALA A 96 8.46 0.98 12.50
C ALA A 96 9.30 1.63 13.60
N VAL A 97 8.65 2.35 14.53
CA VAL A 97 9.33 3.07 15.62
C VAL A 97 9.59 2.20 16.85
N LEU A 98 9.20 0.92 16.84
CA LEU A 98 9.49 0.03 17.96
C LEU A 98 11.01 -0.16 18.10
N PRO A 99 11.53 -0.27 19.34
CA PRO A 99 12.97 -0.44 19.58
C PRO A 99 13.59 -1.63 18.84
N SER A 100 12.80 -2.67 18.55
CA SER A 100 13.23 -3.84 17.78
C SER A 100 13.59 -3.52 16.33
N PHE A 101 13.05 -2.44 15.74
CA PHE A 101 13.34 -2.00 14.37
C PHE A 101 14.37 -0.87 14.31
N ASN A 102 14.54 -0.11 15.40
CA ASN A 102 15.48 1.02 15.47
C ASN A 102 16.95 0.62 15.24
N SER A 103 17.28 -0.66 15.32
CA SER A 103 18.65 -1.18 15.15
C SER A 103 19.02 -1.57 13.73
N TYR A 104 18.07 -1.77 12.81
CA TYR A 104 18.33 -2.51 11.57
C TYR A 104 18.29 -1.68 10.27
N SER A 105 17.56 -0.56 10.19
CA SER A 105 17.49 0.26 8.96
C SER A 105 16.71 1.56 9.16
N SER A 106 16.85 2.49 8.21
CA SER A 106 15.90 3.60 8.08
C SER A 106 14.54 3.05 7.68
N THR A 107 13.44 3.67 8.13
CA THR A 107 12.08 3.27 7.73
C THR A 107 11.82 3.39 6.22
N SER A 108 12.71 4.07 5.49
CA SER A 108 12.74 4.17 4.03
C SER A 108 13.15 2.86 3.34
N ASP A 109 13.90 2.01 4.02
CA ASP A 109 14.50 0.81 3.43
C ASP A 109 13.53 -0.39 3.49
N ILE A 110 12.41 -0.22 4.20
CA ILE A 110 11.40 -1.25 4.40
C ILE A 110 10.37 -1.19 3.27
N ASP A 111 10.20 -2.31 2.55
CA ASP A 111 9.09 -2.49 1.62
C ASP A 111 7.77 -2.70 2.40
N TRP A 112 7.11 -1.60 2.74
CA TRP A 112 5.85 -1.60 3.47
C TRP A 112 4.71 -2.33 2.76
N ALA A 113 4.73 -2.39 1.42
CA ALA A 113 3.73 -3.14 0.67
C ALA A 113 3.94 -4.65 0.87
N CYS A 114 5.19 -5.10 0.80
CA CYS A 114 5.57 -6.48 1.11
C CYS A 114 5.30 -6.82 2.59
N THR A 115 5.66 -5.96 3.54
CA THR A 115 5.38 -6.15 4.97
C THR A 115 3.88 -6.33 5.23
N LYS A 116 3.05 -5.42 4.69
CA LYS A 116 1.59 -5.49 4.80
C LYS A 116 1.03 -6.76 4.16
N PHE A 117 1.56 -7.16 3.00
CA PHE A 117 1.19 -8.41 2.34
C PHE A 117 1.52 -9.61 3.23
N CYS A 118 2.71 -9.68 3.82
CA CYS A 118 3.15 -10.77 4.69
C CYS A 118 2.28 -10.94 5.94
N PHE A 119 1.77 -9.83 6.50
CA PHE A 119 0.81 -9.86 7.61
C PHE A 119 -0.60 -10.30 7.19
N ASN A 120 -1.07 -9.81 6.03
CA ASN A 120 -2.45 -10.03 5.59
C ASN A 120 -2.66 -11.39 4.91
N ASN A 121 -1.65 -11.91 4.19
CA ASN A 121 -1.74 -13.16 3.44
C ASN A 121 -1.34 -14.39 4.26
N ASN A 122 -2.23 -14.75 5.18
CA ASN A 122 -2.19 -16.02 5.91
C ASN A 122 -2.72 -17.22 5.11
N LYS A 123 -3.11 -17.02 3.84
CA LYS A 123 -3.80 -18.05 3.03
C LYS A 123 -2.89 -18.87 2.11
N HIS A 124 -1.76 -18.33 1.66
CA HIS A 124 -0.99 -18.92 0.57
C HIS A 124 0.05 -19.97 0.97
N PHE A 125 0.34 -20.16 2.27
CA PHE A 125 1.50 -20.95 2.70
C PHE A 125 1.21 -22.07 3.69
N VAL A 126 -0.07 -22.38 4.00
CA VAL A 126 -0.40 -23.42 4.97
C VAL A 126 -1.57 -24.26 4.47
N SER A 127 -1.28 -25.44 3.90
CA SER A 127 -2.23 -26.55 3.96
C SER A 127 -2.32 -27.02 5.41
N HIS A 128 -3.49 -27.49 5.82
CA HIS A 128 -3.81 -28.09 7.13
C HIS A 128 -4.53 -27.19 8.14
N ARG A 129 -5.55 -27.83 8.72
CA ARG A 129 -6.78 -27.25 9.26
C ARG A 129 -6.64 -26.45 10.57
N ASN A 130 -5.46 -26.36 11.18
CA ASN A 130 -5.24 -25.65 12.45
C ASN A 130 -3.99 -24.71 12.47
N GLY A 131 -3.21 -24.60 11.39
CA GLY A 131 -1.87 -23.96 11.41
C GLY A 131 -1.81 -22.44 11.14
N ARG A 132 -2.94 -21.75 11.01
CA ARG A 132 -2.96 -20.33 10.62
C ARG A 132 -2.47 -19.37 11.71
N SER A 133 -2.81 -19.62 12.97
CA SER A 133 -2.43 -18.76 14.10
C SER A 133 -0.97 -18.97 14.54
N GLU A 134 -0.51 -20.21 14.57
CA GLU A 134 0.86 -20.55 14.98
C GLU A 134 1.89 -20.02 13.98
N PHE A 135 1.61 -20.12 12.68
CA PHE A 135 2.53 -19.63 11.64
C PHE A 135 2.56 -18.10 11.54
N CYS A 136 1.40 -17.44 11.73
CA CYS A 136 1.35 -15.99 11.86
C CYS A 136 2.12 -15.52 13.11
N GLY A 137 1.95 -16.22 14.24
CA GLY A 137 2.69 -15.97 15.47
C GLY A 137 4.19 -16.17 15.31
N PHE A 138 4.63 -17.20 14.58
CA PHE A 138 6.04 -17.42 14.24
C PHE A 138 6.60 -16.25 13.42
N ARG A 139 5.91 -15.81 12.36
CA ARG A 139 6.33 -14.66 11.54
C ARG A 139 6.44 -13.37 12.33
N ILE A 140 5.44 -13.08 13.18
CA ILE A 140 5.46 -11.90 14.05
C ILE A 140 6.65 -12.00 15.01
N LYS A 141 6.88 -13.17 15.62
CA LYS A 141 8.02 -13.38 16.53
C LYS A 141 9.36 -13.26 15.80
N LEU A 142 9.48 -13.77 14.58
CA LEU A 142 10.67 -13.63 13.74
C LEU A 142 10.93 -12.15 13.42
N LEU A 143 9.91 -11.43 12.96
CA LEU A 143 10.01 -10.02 12.59
C LEU A 143 10.38 -9.12 13.78
N LEU A 144 9.91 -9.44 14.98
CA LEU A 144 10.15 -8.67 16.19
C LEU A 144 11.40 -9.12 16.98
N ASP A 145 12.18 -10.08 16.47
CA ASP A 145 13.28 -10.72 17.21
C ASP A 145 12.83 -11.25 18.59
N MET A 146 11.68 -11.92 18.60
CA MET A 146 11.01 -12.49 19.77
C MET A 146 10.91 -14.01 19.73
N LEU A 147 11.61 -14.67 18.80
CA LEU A 147 11.72 -16.13 18.81
C LEU A 147 12.33 -16.62 20.13
N PRO A 148 11.91 -17.79 20.64
CA PRO A 148 12.42 -18.33 21.89
C PRO A 148 13.81 -18.95 21.70
N THR A 149 14.75 -18.22 21.09
CA THR A 149 16.16 -18.62 21.01
C THR A 149 16.76 -18.69 22.42
N LEU A 150 17.80 -19.51 22.62
CA LEU A 150 18.46 -19.61 23.92
C LEU A 150 18.91 -18.24 24.45
N THR A 151 19.46 -17.38 23.60
CA THR A 151 19.86 -16.01 23.97
C THR A 151 18.68 -15.15 24.43
N THR A 152 17.52 -15.27 23.77
CA THR A 152 16.29 -14.59 24.19
C THR A 152 15.77 -15.13 25.51
N LEU A 153 15.84 -16.45 25.72
CA LEU A 153 15.40 -17.11 26.96
C LEU A 153 16.31 -16.76 28.14
N GLN A 154 17.62 -16.74 27.95
CA GLN A 154 18.62 -16.28 28.93
C GLN A 154 18.34 -14.85 29.38
N ARG A 155 18.05 -13.94 28.43
CA ARG A 155 17.70 -12.54 28.74
C ARG A 155 16.38 -12.41 29.53
N ARG A 156 15.35 -13.21 29.19
CA ARG A 156 14.01 -13.09 29.80
C ARG A 156 13.85 -13.86 31.11
N LYS A 157 14.58 -14.96 31.28
CA LYS A 157 14.47 -15.91 32.41
C LYS A 157 15.87 -16.36 32.88
N PRO A 158 16.74 -15.43 33.34
CA PRO A 158 18.12 -15.75 33.69
C PRO A 158 18.27 -16.74 34.85
N HIS A 159 17.22 -16.91 35.68
CA HIS A 159 17.19 -17.89 36.77
C HIS A 159 16.93 -19.32 36.29
N LEU A 160 16.41 -19.51 35.07
CA LEU A 160 16.14 -20.84 34.47
C LEU A 160 17.18 -21.21 33.41
N TYR A 161 17.75 -20.23 32.72
CA TYR A 161 18.65 -20.44 31.60
C TYR A 161 20.02 -19.85 31.91
N ASN A 162 21.03 -20.72 32.06
CA ASN A 162 22.39 -20.30 32.38
C ASN A 162 23.00 -19.53 31.19
N PRO A 163 23.56 -18.32 31.39
CA PRO A 163 24.26 -17.55 30.35
C PRO A 163 25.42 -18.28 29.67
N SER A 164 26.01 -19.29 30.30
CA SER A 164 27.12 -20.07 29.73
C SER A 164 26.66 -21.17 28.75
N TRP A 165 25.36 -21.42 28.64
CA TRP A 165 24.85 -22.41 27.69
C TRP A 165 24.97 -21.91 26.25
N LEU A 166 25.48 -22.79 25.38
CA LEU A 166 25.60 -22.58 23.94
C LEU A 166 24.43 -23.24 23.21
N CYS A 167 24.33 -23.01 21.90
CA CYS A 167 23.29 -23.63 21.08
C CYS A 167 23.31 -25.16 21.28
N PRO A 168 22.17 -25.79 21.64
CA PRO A 168 22.13 -27.22 21.92
C PRO A 168 22.41 -28.10 20.70
N GLN A 169 22.32 -27.53 19.49
CA GLN A 169 22.47 -28.28 18.24
C GLN A 169 23.91 -28.31 17.74
N CYS A 170 24.65 -27.19 17.84
CA CYS A 170 26.05 -27.13 17.43
C CYS A 170 27.03 -27.12 18.61
N ASN A 171 26.63 -26.63 19.78
CA ASN A 171 27.45 -26.47 20.98
C ASN A 171 28.73 -25.62 20.80
N PHE A 172 28.79 -24.78 19.77
CA PHE A 172 29.94 -23.90 19.48
C PHE A 172 29.61 -22.41 19.63
N PHE A 173 28.40 -22.00 19.28
CA PHE A 173 27.98 -20.59 19.26
C PHE A 173 26.72 -20.36 20.11
N PRO A 174 26.47 -19.14 20.59
CA PRO A 174 25.18 -18.76 21.17
C PRO A 174 24.06 -18.93 20.14
N GLU A 175 22.90 -19.43 20.58
CA GLU A 175 21.71 -19.51 19.72
C GLU A 175 21.07 -18.11 19.62
N THR A 176 21.50 -17.32 18.65
CA THR A 176 20.87 -16.06 18.23
C THR A 176 19.92 -16.31 17.05
N LEU A 177 19.13 -15.31 16.69
CA LEU A 177 18.27 -15.40 15.50
C LEU A 177 19.10 -15.54 14.21
N ASP A 178 20.25 -14.88 14.12
CA ASP A 178 21.20 -15.00 12.98
C ASP A 178 21.88 -16.39 12.90
N HIS A 179 21.84 -17.16 13.99
CA HIS A 179 22.41 -18.50 14.06
C HIS A 179 21.41 -19.61 13.70
N LEU A 180 20.12 -19.30 13.59
CA LEU A 180 19.07 -20.23 13.15
C LEU A 180 19.07 -20.38 11.62
#